data_AF-A0A1B7NK80-F1
#
_entry.id   AF-A0A1B7NK80-F1
#
_cell.length_a   1.000
_cell.length_b   1.000
_cell.length_c   1.000
_cell.angle_alpha   90.00
_cell.angle_beta   90.00
_cell.angle_gamma   90.00
#
_symmetry.space_group_name_H-M   'P 1'
#
loop_
_entity.id
_entity.type
_entity.pdbx_description
1 polymer ?
#
loop_
_entity_poly.entity_id
_entity_poly.type
_entity_poly.pdbx_seq_one_letter_code
_entity_poly.pdbx_strand_id
1 'polypeptide(L)'
;MSLDHEKSNLAVTGSSELNLDVWMLRFAGLALPHVGDTSRYKDLCCLYNEYVRGLLDDNLEAVAFIIKMIGQLRQHVLSSVDVIFTILSQTALLFFYNHVNSDIVIVDEAVKSIESELWLIMAHFDPRAYVLVGDVV
;
A
#
# COMPACT_ATOMS: atom_id res chain seq x y z
N MET A 1 -34.12 44.38 -3.85
CA MET A 1 -32.91 44.81 -4.60
C MET A 1 -31.87 45.18 -3.54
N SER A 2 -31.21 44.23 -2.87
CA SER A 2 -30.10 43.35 -3.29
C SER A 2 -28.95 44.09 -3.95
N LEU A 3 -27.97 44.48 -3.12
CA LEU A 3 -26.59 44.83 -3.47
C LEU A 3 -25.79 44.76 -2.16
N ASP A 4 -25.47 43.55 -1.73
CA ASP A 4 -24.44 43.25 -0.72
C ASP A 4 -23.79 41.91 -1.10
N HIS A 5 -23.19 41.89 -2.29
CA HIS A 5 -22.34 40.79 -2.77
C HIS A 5 -20.88 41.22 -2.69
N GLU A 6 -20.37 41.38 -1.47
CA GLU A 6 -18.93 41.53 -1.24
C GLU A 6 -18.58 40.94 0.13
N LYS A 7 -18.45 39.61 0.17
CA LYS A 7 -17.64 38.83 1.14
C LYS A 7 -17.75 37.33 0.82
N SER A 8 -17.27 36.92 -0.34
CA SER A 8 -16.97 35.51 -0.61
C SER A 8 -15.58 35.38 -1.23
N ASN A 9 -14.57 35.91 -0.53
CA ASN A 9 -13.17 35.70 -0.87
C ASN A 9 -12.36 35.47 0.40
N LEU A 10 -12.81 34.54 1.25
CA LEU A 10 -11.90 33.85 2.14
C LEU A 10 -11.72 32.44 1.60
N ALA A 11 -10.64 32.28 0.86
CA ALA A 11 -10.10 31.04 0.39
C ALA A 11 -10.05 30.01 1.53
N VAL A 12 -10.89 28.99 1.44
CA VAL A 12 -10.68 27.73 2.15
C VAL A 12 -9.72 26.89 1.31
N THR A 13 -8.47 27.35 1.20
CA THR A 13 -7.36 26.62 0.55
C THR A 13 -6.53 25.91 1.62
N GLY A 14 -7.17 25.11 2.47
CA GLY A 14 -6.51 24.59 3.68
C GLY A 14 -6.81 23.15 4.09
N SER A 15 -7.55 22.34 3.33
CA SER A 15 -7.96 21.02 3.84
C SER A 15 -7.76 19.81 2.91
N SER A 16 -7.39 19.99 1.63
CA SER A 16 -7.18 18.84 0.72
C SER A 16 -5.77 18.25 0.79
N GLU A 17 -4.79 19.00 1.31
CA GLU A 17 -3.39 18.55 1.43
C GLU A 17 -3.12 17.66 2.64
N LEU A 18 -4.02 17.65 3.62
CA LEU A 18 -3.91 16.87 4.87
C LEU A 18 -4.76 15.59 4.89
N ASN A 19 -5.44 15.25 3.78
CA ASN A 19 -6.16 13.98 3.71
C ASN A 19 -5.15 12.84 3.48
N LEU A 20 -5.06 11.93 4.46
CA LEU A 20 -4.21 10.73 4.42
C LEU A 20 -4.39 9.95 3.12
N ASP A 21 -5.63 9.83 2.63
CA ASP A 21 -5.94 9.09 1.41
C ASP A 21 -5.25 9.74 0.19
N VAL A 22 -5.32 11.06 0.09
CA VAL A 22 -4.70 11.81 -1.03
C VAL A 22 -3.18 11.73 -0.95
N TRP A 23 -2.63 11.78 0.27
CA TRP A 23 -1.19 11.62 0.48
C TRP A 23 -0.72 10.23 0.06
N MET A 24 -1.44 9.16 0.46
CA MET A 24 -1.11 7.79 0.07
C MET A 24 -1.17 7.58 -1.45
N LEU A 25 -2.16 8.15 -2.12
CA LEU A 25 -2.26 8.09 -3.58
C LEU A 25 -1.09 8.83 -4.26
N ARG A 26 -0.69 9.98 -3.73
CA ARG A 26 0.49 10.71 -4.24
C ARG A 26 1.78 9.92 -4.00
N PHE A 27 1.94 9.36 -2.81
CA PHE A 27 3.08 8.52 -2.44
C PHE A 27 3.22 7.32 -3.40
N ALA A 28 2.10 6.68 -3.73
CA ALA A 28 2.04 5.58 -4.69
C ALA A 28 2.18 6.00 -6.17
N GLY A 29 2.26 7.30 -6.47
CA GLY A 29 2.34 7.82 -7.85
C GLY A 29 1.01 7.82 -8.62
N LEU A 30 -0.12 7.64 -7.92
CA LEU A 30 -1.48 7.55 -8.47
C LEU A 30 -2.24 8.89 -8.46
N ALA A 31 -1.65 9.93 -7.89
CA ALA A 31 -2.17 11.29 -7.93
C ALA A 31 -1.05 12.30 -8.17
N LEU A 32 -1.39 13.44 -8.79
CA LEU A 32 -0.41 14.50 -9.06
C LEU A 32 0.00 15.24 -7.77
N PRO A 33 1.25 15.75 -7.67
CA PRO A 33 1.77 16.37 -6.44
C PRO A 33 0.99 17.61 -5.97
N HIS A 34 0.40 18.36 -6.89
CA HIS A 34 -0.19 19.68 -6.60
C HIS A 34 -1.68 19.77 -6.96
N VAL A 35 -2.27 18.70 -7.50
CA VAL A 35 -3.67 18.69 -7.93
C VAL A 35 -4.32 17.45 -7.33
N GLY A 36 -5.54 17.57 -6.82
CA GLY A 36 -6.36 16.43 -6.37
C GLY A 36 -6.82 15.51 -7.52
N ASP A 37 -6.09 15.50 -8.64
CA ASP A 37 -6.37 14.68 -9.80
C ASP A 37 -6.04 13.22 -9.45
N THR A 38 -7.11 12.45 -9.26
CA THR A 38 -7.11 11.02 -8.94
C THR A 38 -7.61 10.20 -10.12
N SER A 39 -7.60 10.75 -11.35
CA SER A 39 -8.02 10.04 -12.58
C SER A 39 -7.30 8.70 -12.72
N ARG A 40 -5.97 8.68 -12.59
CA ARG A 40 -5.17 7.45 -12.63
C ARG A 40 -5.58 6.41 -11.60
N TYR A 41 -5.89 6.83 -10.38
CA TYR A 41 -6.42 5.94 -9.35
C TYR A 41 -7.78 5.37 -9.76
N LYS A 42 -8.70 6.21 -10.25
CA LYS A 42 -10.03 5.78 -10.69
C LYS A 42 -9.94 4.80 -11.87
N ASP A 43 -9.10 5.07 -12.85
CA ASP A 43 -8.88 4.21 -14.01
C ASP A 43 -8.35 2.84 -13.58
N LEU A 44 -7.37 2.82 -12.67
CA LEU A 44 -6.86 1.57 -12.09
C LEU A 44 -7.93 0.82 -11.32
N CYS A 45 -8.75 1.50 -10.51
CA CYS A 45 -9.85 0.87 -9.78
C CYS A 45 -10.89 0.26 -10.72
N CYS A 46 -11.25 0.95 -11.80
CA CYS A 46 -12.16 0.42 -12.82
C CYS A 46 -11.61 -0.85 -13.43
N LEU A 47 -10.37 -0.82 -13.91
CA LEU A 47 -9.72 -1.98 -14.54
C LEU A 47 -9.55 -3.15 -13.55
N TYR A 48 -9.21 -2.87 -12.29
CA TYR A 48 -9.10 -3.89 -11.24
C TYR A 48 -10.43 -4.54 -10.91
N ASN A 49 -11.51 -3.76 -10.86
CA ASN A 49 -12.85 -4.29 -10.63
C ASN A 49 -13.30 -5.20 -11.77
N GLU A 50 -12.97 -4.86 -13.02
CA GLU A 50 -13.23 -5.73 -14.17
C GLU A 50 -12.43 -7.03 -14.08
N TYR A 51 -11.13 -6.93 -13.75
CA TYR A 51 -10.26 -8.09 -13.53
C TYR A 51 -10.79 -9.04 -12.44
N VAL A 52 -11.10 -8.53 -11.25
CA VAL A 52 -11.57 -9.36 -10.11
C VAL A 52 -12.93 -10.01 -10.40
N ARG A 53 -13.74 -9.41 -11.27
CA ARG A 53 -15.03 -9.98 -11.70
C ARG A 53 -14.89 -11.00 -12.84
N GLY A 54 -13.68 -11.27 -13.32
CA GLY A 54 -13.43 -12.15 -14.46
C GLY A 54 -13.92 -11.59 -15.80
N LEU A 55 -14.13 -10.27 -15.88
CA LEU A 55 -14.64 -9.61 -17.09
C LEU A 55 -13.54 -9.34 -18.13
N LEU A 56 -12.28 -9.63 -17.79
CA LEU A 56 -11.11 -9.46 -18.65
C LEU A 56 -10.48 -10.79 -19.08
N ASP A 57 -11.12 -11.93 -18.77
CA ASP A 57 -10.54 -13.26 -18.99
C ASP A 57 -10.25 -13.57 -20.46
N ASP A 58 -11.00 -12.95 -21.38
CA ASP A 58 -10.79 -13.00 -22.82
C ASP A 58 -9.75 -11.99 -23.34
N ASN A 59 -9.35 -11.02 -22.51
CA ASN A 59 -8.38 -9.99 -22.82
C ASN A 59 -7.08 -10.19 -22.02
N LEU A 60 -6.29 -11.19 -22.46
CA LEU A 60 -5.01 -11.55 -21.82
C LEU A 60 -4.02 -10.39 -21.75
N GLU A 61 -4.04 -9.46 -22.71
CA GLU A 61 -3.19 -8.27 -22.69
C GLU A 61 -3.57 -7.33 -21.54
N ALA A 62 -4.87 -7.08 -21.34
CA ALA A 62 -5.36 -6.28 -20.22
C ALA A 62 -5.06 -6.93 -18.86
N VAL A 63 -5.20 -8.26 -18.77
CA VAL A 63 -4.82 -9.04 -17.58
C VAL A 63 -3.32 -8.91 -17.29
N ALA A 64 -2.47 -9.10 -18.29
CA ALA A 64 -1.02 -8.96 -18.13
C ALA A 64 -0.64 -7.53 -17.73
N PHE A 65 -1.28 -6.53 -18.34
CA PHE A 65 -1.07 -5.12 -18.05
C PHE A 65 -1.43 -4.77 -16.61
N ILE A 66 -2.59 -5.20 -16.11
CA ILE A 66 -2.99 -4.88 -14.73
C ILE A 66 -2.11 -5.60 -13.70
N ILE A 67 -1.78 -6.87 -13.92
CA ILE A 67 -0.87 -7.61 -13.03
C ILE A 67 0.48 -6.89 -12.95
N LYS A 68 1.03 -6.48 -14.09
CA LYS A 68 2.28 -5.72 -14.16
C LYS A 68 2.18 -4.40 -13.43
N MET A 69 1.13 -3.62 -13.66
CA MET A 69 0.95 -2.31 -13.04
C MET A 69 0.81 -2.41 -11.52
N ILE A 70 0.02 -3.36 -11.01
CA ILE A 70 -0.10 -3.62 -9.57
C ILE A 70 1.24 -4.05 -9.00
N GLY A 71 1.99 -4.92 -9.69
CA GLY A 71 3.33 -5.32 -9.28
C GLY A 71 4.27 -4.12 -9.15
N GLN A 72 4.30 -3.24 -10.14
CA GLN A 72 5.12 -2.03 -10.15
C GLN A 72 4.72 -1.05 -9.02
N LEU A 73 3.43 -0.82 -8.80
CA LEU A 73 2.94 0.04 -7.73
C LEU A 73 3.33 -0.49 -6.36
N ARG A 74 3.14 -1.80 -6.14
CA ARG A 74 3.54 -2.41 -4.87
C ARG A 74 5.04 -2.34 -4.66
N GLN A 75 5.85 -2.63 -5.68
CA GLN A 75 7.31 -2.51 -5.59
C GLN A 75 7.74 -1.08 -5.26
N HIS A 76 7.16 -0.08 -5.95
CA HIS A 76 7.44 1.34 -5.69
C HIS A 76 7.14 1.70 -4.22
N VAL A 77 5.94 1.36 -3.74
CA VAL A 77 5.53 1.61 -2.35
C VAL A 77 6.48 0.92 -1.37
N LEU A 78 6.75 -0.38 -1.54
CA LEU A 78 7.63 -1.12 -0.63
C LEU A 78 9.07 -0.59 -0.61
N SER A 79 9.59 -0.15 -1.75
CA SER A 79 10.94 0.44 -1.83
C SER A 79 11.03 1.83 -1.21
N SER A 80 9.90 2.47 -0.95
CA SER A 80 9.81 3.86 -0.48
C SER A 80 9.41 3.98 0.99
N VAL A 81 9.03 2.89 1.65
CA VAL A 81 8.63 2.88 3.06
C VAL A 81 9.77 2.38 3.94
N ASP A 82 9.92 2.99 5.11
CA ASP A 82 10.93 2.58 6.09
C ASP A 82 10.48 1.40 6.95
N VAL A 83 9.17 1.24 7.14
CA VAL A 83 8.57 0.23 8.01
C VAL A 83 7.38 -0.43 7.32
N ILE A 84 7.34 -1.77 7.36
CA ILE A 84 6.24 -2.55 6.81
C ILE A 84 5.58 -3.33 7.95
N PHE A 85 4.30 -3.06 8.16
CA PHE A 85 3.47 -3.87 9.06
C PHE A 85 2.74 -4.93 8.25
N THR A 86 2.84 -6.18 8.69
CA THR A 86 2.16 -7.31 8.06
C THR A 86 1.84 -8.37 9.10
N ILE A 87 0.85 -9.20 8.81
CA ILE A 87 0.56 -10.39 9.63
C ILE A 87 1.46 -11.54 9.19
N LEU A 88 1.77 -12.43 10.13
CA LEU A 88 2.70 -13.54 9.90
C LEU A 88 2.35 -14.36 8.65
N SER A 89 1.08 -14.70 8.47
CA SER A 89 0.59 -15.50 7.33
C SER A 89 0.79 -14.85 5.96
N GLN A 90 0.89 -13.52 5.91
CA GLN A 90 1.11 -12.78 4.66
C GLN A 90 2.59 -12.66 4.31
N THR A 91 3.50 -12.87 5.26
CA THR A 91 4.95 -12.89 5.00
C THR A 91 5.34 -14.03 4.06
N ALA A 92 4.56 -15.12 4.04
CA ALA A 92 4.82 -16.29 3.20
C ALA A 92 4.50 -16.07 1.70
N LEU A 93 3.93 -14.92 1.34
CA LEU A 93 3.60 -14.63 -0.06
C LEU A 93 4.88 -14.32 -0.84
N LEU A 94 5.00 -14.93 -2.03
CA LEU A 94 6.12 -14.76 -2.97
C LEU A 94 6.50 -13.30 -3.26
N PHE A 95 5.52 -12.40 -3.12
CA PHE A 95 5.73 -10.98 -3.29
C PHE A 95 6.66 -10.38 -2.22
N PHE A 96 6.47 -10.70 -0.93
CA PHE A 96 7.33 -10.20 0.15
C PHE A 96 8.77 -10.70 -0.02
N TYR A 97 8.90 -11.97 -0.39
CA TYR A 97 10.17 -12.68 -0.59
C TYR A 97 11.10 -11.97 -1.58
N ASN A 98 10.57 -11.51 -2.70
CA ASN A 98 11.38 -10.96 -3.78
C ASN A 98 11.66 -9.46 -3.66
N HIS A 99 10.97 -8.74 -2.76
CA HIS A 99 10.97 -7.27 -2.78
C HIS A 99 11.29 -6.63 -1.43
N VAL A 100 11.32 -7.39 -0.34
CA VAL A 100 11.60 -6.86 0.99
C VAL A 100 12.92 -7.43 1.50
N ASN A 101 13.89 -6.54 1.70
CA ASN A 101 15.12 -6.86 2.39
C ASN A 101 15.20 -6.04 3.67
N SER A 102 14.75 -6.63 4.78
CA SER A 102 14.65 -5.94 6.06
C SER A 102 15.97 -6.04 6.83
N ASP A 103 16.52 -4.92 7.29
CA ASP A 103 17.65 -4.93 8.22
C ASP A 103 17.26 -5.45 9.61
N ILE A 104 16.00 -5.24 10.01
CA ILE A 104 15.45 -5.65 11.31
C ILE A 104 14.07 -6.26 11.08
N VAL A 105 13.81 -7.41 11.69
CA VAL A 105 12.48 -8.02 11.73
C VAL A 105 11.98 -8.07 13.17
N ILE A 106 10.81 -7.49 13.41
CA ILE A 106 10.13 -7.49 14.70
C ILE A 106 8.89 -8.37 14.58
N VAL A 107 8.78 -9.38 15.45
CA VAL A 107 7.59 -10.21 15.58
C VAL A 107 6.94 -9.90 16.91
N ASP A 108 5.80 -9.22 16.83
CA ASP A 108 4.95 -8.97 17.99
C ASP A 108 4.08 -10.19 18.30
N GLU A 109 3.68 -10.33 19.56
CA GLU A 109 2.96 -11.48 20.09
C GLU A 109 3.57 -12.86 19.74
N ALA A 110 4.89 -12.95 19.64
CA ALA A 110 5.60 -14.16 19.20
C ALA A 110 5.29 -15.41 20.04
N VAL A 111 4.89 -15.21 21.31
CA VAL A 111 4.48 -16.29 22.22
C VAL A 111 3.16 -16.95 21.79
N LYS A 112 2.30 -16.25 21.03
CA LYS A 112 1.05 -16.79 20.49
C LYS A 112 1.22 -17.47 19.12
N SER A 113 2.39 -17.32 18.48
CA SER A 113 2.69 -17.97 17.21
C SER A 113 3.07 -19.43 17.41
N ILE A 114 2.70 -20.29 16.48
CA ILE A 114 3.25 -21.65 16.45
C ILE A 114 4.71 -21.59 15.98
N GLU A 115 5.54 -22.50 16.48
CA GLU A 115 6.98 -22.45 16.20
C GLU A 115 7.29 -22.50 14.69
N SER A 116 6.54 -23.34 13.94
CA SER A 116 6.70 -23.47 12.48
C SER A 116 6.45 -22.17 11.71
N GLU A 117 5.60 -21.31 12.25
CA GLU A 117 5.25 -20.01 11.69
C GLU A 117 6.41 -19.02 11.85
N LEU A 118 7.10 -19.06 13.01
CA LEU A 118 8.31 -18.27 13.26
C LEU A 118 9.49 -18.78 12.42
N TRP A 119 9.63 -20.09 12.27
CA TRP A 119 10.66 -20.69 11.41
C TRP A 119 10.56 -20.23 9.96
N LEU A 120 9.34 -20.05 9.44
CA LEU A 120 9.14 -19.51 8.08
C LEU A 120 9.74 -18.11 7.94
N ILE A 121 9.54 -17.22 8.92
CA ILE A 121 10.14 -15.87 8.89
C ILE A 121 11.65 -15.93 9.04
N MET A 122 12.15 -16.75 9.98
CA MET A 122 13.58 -16.87 10.26
C MET A 122 14.37 -17.48 9.12
N ALA A 123 13.77 -18.41 8.37
CA ALA A 123 14.40 -18.98 7.18
C ALA A 123 14.37 -18.04 5.98
N HIS A 124 13.47 -17.05 6.00
CA HIS A 124 13.18 -16.25 4.80
C HIS A 124 13.87 -14.89 4.80
N PHE A 125 13.81 -14.18 5.92
CA PHE A 125 14.54 -12.94 6.05
C PHE A 125 15.96 -13.26 6.53
N ASP A 126 16.94 -12.49 6.05
CA ASP A 126 18.30 -12.51 6.59
C ASP A 126 18.61 -11.14 7.21
N PRO A 127 17.85 -10.72 8.23
CA PRO A 127 18.05 -9.41 8.84
C PRO A 127 19.30 -9.44 9.71
N ARG A 128 19.82 -8.25 9.98
CA ARG A 128 20.91 -8.07 10.95
C ARG A 128 20.45 -8.33 12.37
N ALA A 129 19.16 -8.20 12.65
CA ALA A 129 18.58 -8.45 13.96
C ALA A 129 17.13 -8.94 13.88
N TYR A 130 16.79 -9.84 14.81
CA TYR A 130 15.43 -10.23 15.14
C TYR A 130 15.05 -9.72 16.52
N VAL A 131 13.83 -9.20 16.65
CA VAL A 131 13.22 -8.84 17.93
C VAL A 131 11.92 -9.62 18.07
N LEU A 132 11.87 -10.54 19.02
CA LEU A 132 10.67 -11.29 19.35
C LEU A 132 10.06 -10.70 20.62
N VAL A 133 8.84 -10.18 20.49
CA VAL A 133 8.10 -9.57 21.60
C VAL A 133 6.95 -10.48 21.97
N GLY A 134 6.75 -10.72 23.26
CA GLY A 134 5.57 -11.42 23.74
C GLY A 134 5.50 -11.43 25.26
N ASP A 135 4.28 -11.32 25.77
CA ASP A 135 4.00 -11.37 27.19
C ASP A 135 3.79 -12.82 27.62
N VAL A 136 4.67 -13.30 28.50
CA VAL A 136 4.54 -14.61 29.15
C VAL A 136 3.70 -14.41 30.41
N VAL A 137 2.37 -14.44 30.25
CA VAL A 137 1.41 -14.42 31.37
C VAL A 137 1.03 -15.83 31.75
#